data_AF-A0A409YTK5-F1
#
_entry.id   AF-A0A409YTK5-F1
#
_cell.length_a   1.000
_cell.length_b   1.000
_cell.length_c   1.000
_cell.angle_alpha   90.00
_cell.angle_beta   90.00
_cell.angle_gamma   90.00
#
_symmetry.space_group_name_H-M   'P 1'
#
loop_
_entity.id
_entity.type
_entity.pdbx_description
1 polymer ?
#
loop_
_entity_poly.entity_id
_entity_poly.type
_entity_poly.pdbx_seq_one_letter_code
_entity_poly.pdbx_strand_id
1 'polypeptide(L)'
;MTDEATIDPAGQVGLFVTEELQKAIEHCRLEVETIAKECRAQNKKFRDIEFDLENDPTLCMQGLDTSKKSSSIPAVKRVTEIFEHPVFFSDKPNSSDVIQGRLGDCWFLSALAAVATSKGLIEQIWVARDEEVGIYGFIFFRNDAWTRIIIDDQLRWKLPQFDNLSEEAQALYHNDRDKYNEVMSTGRRGLYYARSGVTGETWVPLIEKAYAKFYGDYKALAGGWAAEAIEDLTGGVSNNVLTRDILDPDRFWSDEMVLANTASRLLCVSMLPLDKTRNGAKSTIPVNGLQDNHAYSVLRVQECKGKRFVVLRNPWGKTEWTGAWSDRSKEWTAEWLTDLGHTLGDDGEFVMEYHDFLDHFDVIERTILFDPKLNWIMSSKWLKAPEQEAIHPWAFGDFSFSFSITKAAPGAIISLNQLEKRYFDGIFGRCWWSLDFVLCKMGEKTPIAASLPAQLCHRSVICEVDLEEGDYVVFPRLDRYYTKWNSGYFEEESKKWDLRKLSRLLTQRAHSRSVVSDPSSRLEKFQPTDLDVLIQRDIDKAEKKDETKANEETSKKTGESEDSSKKLNALSGEDEDAFTLYVGLRVYTKGGDKIEIHANTSKLV
;
A
#
# COMPACT_ATOMS: atom_id res chain seq x y z
N MET A 1 -26.25 11.75 -25.04
CA MET A 1 -26.84 12.94 -24.40
C MET A 1 -28.02 12.46 -23.58
N THR A 2 -27.76 12.17 -22.32
CA THR A 2 -28.77 11.83 -21.30
C THR A 2 -28.18 12.24 -19.96
N ASP A 3 -28.61 13.42 -19.52
CA ASP A 3 -28.74 13.95 -18.17
C ASP A 3 -27.63 13.68 -17.14
N GLU A 4 -26.70 14.65 -17.10
CA GLU A 4 -25.90 14.98 -15.93
C GLU A 4 -26.83 15.36 -14.77
N ALA A 5 -27.03 14.43 -13.84
CA ALA A 5 -27.53 14.76 -12.51
C ALA A 5 -26.45 15.59 -11.80
N THR A 6 -26.63 16.91 -11.76
CA THR A 6 -25.88 17.84 -10.92
C THR A 6 -26.15 17.50 -9.45
N ILE A 7 -25.31 16.63 -8.90
CA ILE A 7 -25.20 16.35 -7.47
C ILE A 7 -24.24 17.39 -6.88
N ASP A 8 -24.68 18.05 -5.81
CA ASP A 8 -23.89 19.02 -5.05
C ASP A 8 -22.47 18.51 -4.73
N PRO A 9 -21.38 19.17 -5.18
CA PRO A 9 -19.99 18.76 -4.94
C PRO A 9 -19.50 19.04 -3.51
N ALA A 10 -20.38 19.24 -2.53
CA ALA A 10 -20.08 19.78 -1.20
C ALA A 10 -19.14 18.93 -0.31
N GLY A 11 -18.90 17.64 -0.56
CA GLY A 11 -18.11 16.79 0.36
C GLY A 11 -17.22 15.72 -0.27
N GLN A 12 -16.76 15.90 -1.52
CA GLN A 12 -15.98 14.87 -2.20
C GLN A 12 -14.49 14.95 -1.81
N VAL A 13 -14.05 14.03 -0.96
CA VAL A 13 -12.64 13.82 -0.63
C VAL A 13 -11.98 13.05 -1.78
N GLY A 14 -10.75 13.42 -2.11
CA GLY A 14 -10.01 12.85 -3.25
C GLY A 14 -8.61 12.41 -2.88
N LEU A 15 -7.87 11.93 -3.88
CA LEU A 15 -6.44 11.68 -3.75
C LEU A 15 -5.73 12.97 -3.32
N PHE A 16 -4.67 12.83 -2.54
CA PHE A 16 -3.83 13.96 -2.16
C PHE A 16 -3.24 14.63 -3.40
N VAL A 17 -3.68 15.85 -3.67
CA VAL A 17 -3.33 16.60 -4.87
C VAL A 17 -1.90 17.14 -4.74
N THR A 18 -1.02 16.63 -5.59
CA THR A 18 0.34 17.18 -5.77
C THR A 18 0.52 17.67 -7.21
N GLU A 19 1.53 18.49 -7.47
CA GLU A 19 1.88 18.91 -8.84
C GLU A 19 2.21 17.72 -9.75
N GLU A 20 2.72 16.64 -9.17
CA GLU A 20 3.13 15.42 -9.84
C GLU A 20 1.97 14.45 -10.07
N LEU A 21 0.88 14.53 -9.29
CA LEU A 21 -0.28 13.66 -9.44
C LEU A 21 -0.86 13.76 -10.85
N GLN A 22 -1.15 14.98 -11.31
CA GLN A 22 -1.75 15.19 -12.63
C GLN A 22 -0.84 14.71 -13.76
N LYS A 23 0.48 14.94 -13.63
CA LYS A 23 1.48 14.45 -14.59
C LYS A 23 1.52 12.91 -14.63
N ALA A 24 1.48 12.27 -13.46
CA ALA A 24 1.47 10.82 -13.36
C ALA A 24 0.18 10.21 -13.92
N ILE A 25 -0.97 10.85 -13.72
CA ILE A 25 -2.25 10.47 -14.33
C ILE A 25 -2.17 10.58 -15.85
N GLU A 26 -1.75 11.72 -16.39
CA GLU A 26 -1.66 11.95 -17.84
C GLU A 26 -0.69 10.95 -18.51
N HIS A 27 0.46 10.72 -17.89
CA HIS A 27 1.44 9.75 -18.39
C HIS A 27 0.87 8.32 -18.40
N CYS A 28 0.17 7.93 -17.33
CA CYS A 28 -0.48 6.62 -17.27
C CYS A 28 -1.55 6.45 -18.37
N ARG A 29 -2.37 7.49 -18.63
CA ARG A 29 -3.37 7.46 -19.71
C ARG A 29 -2.70 7.28 -21.07
N LEU A 30 -1.67 8.07 -21.36
CA LEU A 30 -0.96 8.02 -22.63
C LEU A 30 -0.30 6.66 -22.87
N GLU A 31 0.31 6.08 -21.83
CA GLU A 31 0.97 4.78 -21.94
C GLU A 31 -0.05 3.66 -22.17
N VAL A 32 -1.18 3.66 -21.45
CA VAL A 32 -2.27 2.70 -21.68
C VAL A 32 -2.82 2.82 -23.10
N GLU A 33 -3.09 4.03 -23.58
CA GLU A 33 -3.60 4.26 -24.94
C GLU A 33 -2.61 3.77 -26.01
N THR A 34 -1.32 4.07 -25.83
CA THR A 34 -0.25 3.67 -26.74
C THR A 34 -0.15 2.15 -26.83
N ILE A 35 -0.07 1.46 -25.68
CA ILE A 35 0.01 0.01 -25.63
C ILE A 35 -1.26 -0.63 -26.20
N ALA A 36 -2.43 -0.07 -25.91
CA ALA A 36 -3.71 -0.57 -26.43
C ALA A 36 -3.78 -0.48 -27.97
N LYS A 37 -3.28 0.62 -28.55
CA LYS A 37 -3.19 0.78 -30.01
C LYS A 37 -2.24 -0.24 -30.64
N GLU A 38 -1.07 -0.47 -30.03
CA GLU A 38 -0.12 -1.48 -30.50
C GLU A 38 -0.69 -2.91 -30.42
N CYS A 39 -1.40 -3.22 -29.34
CA CYS A 39 -2.05 -4.51 -29.15
C CYS A 39 -3.11 -4.78 -30.22
N ARG A 40 -3.93 -3.79 -30.56
CA ARG A 40 -4.89 -3.89 -31.68
C ARG A 40 -4.20 -4.05 -33.03
N ALA A 41 -3.14 -3.29 -33.29
CA ALA A 41 -2.39 -3.40 -34.54
C ALA A 41 -1.76 -4.79 -34.72
N GLN A 42 -1.38 -5.44 -33.63
CA GLN A 42 -0.81 -6.79 -33.62
C GLN A 42 -1.86 -7.89 -33.41
N ASN A 43 -3.15 -7.55 -33.31
CA ASN A 43 -4.25 -8.46 -33.00
C ASN A 43 -3.96 -9.36 -31.77
N LYS A 44 -3.49 -8.75 -30.68
CA LYS A 44 -3.16 -9.44 -29.43
C LYS A 44 -3.80 -8.75 -28.23
N LYS A 45 -4.03 -9.51 -27.16
CA LYS A 45 -4.30 -8.96 -25.83
C LYS A 45 -3.01 -8.42 -25.22
N PHE A 46 -3.11 -7.42 -24.34
CA PHE A 46 -1.96 -6.96 -23.57
C PHE A 46 -1.45 -8.07 -22.65
N ARG A 47 -0.14 -8.15 -22.50
CA ARG A 47 0.56 -9.07 -21.63
C ARG A 47 1.65 -8.29 -20.92
N ASP A 48 1.55 -8.21 -19.61
CA ASP A 48 2.50 -7.51 -18.77
C ASP A 48 3.75 -8.38 -18.59
N ILE A 49 4.75 -8.15 -19.43
CA ILE A 49 6.02 -8.90 -19.39
C ILE A 49 6.81 -8.66 -18.10
N GLU A 50 6.49 -7.59 -17.35
CA GLU A 50 7.12 -7.32 -16.07
C GLU A 50 6.49 -8.13 -14.94
N PHE A 51 5.21 -8.47 -15.07
CA PHE A 51 4.41 -9.19 -14.09
C PHE A 51 3.58 -10.33 -14.72
N ASP A 52 4.25 -11.17 -15.51
CA ASP A 52 3.64 -12.26 -16.27
C ASP A 52 3.32 -13.46 -15.38
N LEU A 53 2.05 -13.60 -14.99
CA LEU A 53 1.63 -14.67 -14.09
C LEU A 53 1.78 -16.06 -14.71
N GLU A 54 1.66 -16.19 -16.02
CA GLU A 54 1.69 -17.49 -16.68
C GLU A 54 3.13 -17.94 -16.97
N ASN A 55 4.00 -17.05 -17.47
CA ASN A 55 5.38 -17.42 -17.81
C ASN A 55 6.37 -17.25 -16.67
N ASP A 56 6.14 -16.28 -15.76
CA ASP A 56 7.03 -15.93 -14.66
C ASP A 56 6.34 -16.04 -13.28
N PRO A 57 5.69 -17.17 -12.94
CA PRO A 57 4.87 -17.29 -11.74
C PRO A 57 5.64 -17.10 -10.44
N THR A 58 6.90 -17.52 -10.40
CA THR A 58 7.78 -17.37 -9.24
C THR A 58 8.07 -15.90 -8.97
N LEU A 59 8.37 -15.10 -10.01
CA LEU A 59 8.67 -13.67 -9.85
C LEU A 59 7.47 -12.90 -9.31
N CYS A 60 6.26 -13.29 -9.72
CA CYS A 60 5.04 -12.57 -9.36
C CYS A 60 4.43 -13.01 -8.02
N MET A 61 4.72 -14.23 -7.54
CA MET A 61 4.05 -14.80 -6.36
C MET A 61 4.94 -15.03 -5.15
N GLN A 62 6.25 -15.17 -5.34
CA GLN A 62 7.19 -15.49 -4.28
C GLN A 62 8.12 -14.30 -4.07
N GLY A 63 8.65 -14.14 -2.85
CA GLY A 63 9.66 -13.11 -2.54
C GLY A 63 11.03 -13.46 -3.16
N LEU A 64 12.09 -12.85 -2.64
CA LEU A 64 13.46 -13.09 -3.15
C LEU A 64 13.89 -14.57 -3.11
N ASP A 65 13.61 -15.26 -2.01
CA ASP A 65 13.91 -16.69 -1.86
C ASP A 65 12.90 -17.53 -2.66
N THR A 66 13.40 -18.17 -3.72
CA THR A 66 12.64 -19.05 -4.61
C THR A 66 12.96 -20.53 -4.41
N SER A 67 13.80 -20.86 -3.42
CA SER A 67 14.19 -22.25 -3.11
C SER A 67 13.01 -23.10 -2.66
N LYS A 68 12.01 -22.45 -2.01
CA LYS A 68 10.75 -23.08 -1.61
C LYS A 68 9.79 -23.11 -2.79
N LYS A 69 9.97 -24.08 -3.68
CA LYS A 69 8.99 -24.35 -4.75
C LYS A 69 7.65 -24.70 -4.11
N SER A 70 6.62 -23.88 -4.37
CA SER A 70 5.23 -24.28 -4.11
C SER A 70 4.95 -25.57 -4.86
N SER A 71 4.44 -26.58 -4.17
CA SER A 71 4.14 -27.90 -4.74
C SER A 71 3.03 -27.87 -5.81
N SER A 72 2.26 -26.78 -5.89
CA SER A 72 1.41 -26.47 -7.04
C SER A 72 1.32 -24.96 -7.25
N ILE A 73 1.65 -24.48 -8.45
CA ILE A 73 1.38 -23.11 -8.86
C ILE A 73 -0.06 -23.05 -9.36
N PRO A 74 -0.94 -22.19 -8.81
CA PRO A 74 -2.30 -22.06 -9.31
C PRO A 74 -2.30 -21.65 -10.79
N ALA A 75 -3.28 -22.15 -11.55
CA ALA A 75 -3.44 -21.83 -12.96
C ALA A 75 -3.65 -20.32 -13.18
N VAL A 76 -3.58 -19.88 -14.43
CA VAL A 76 -3.84 -18.49 -14.81
C VAL A 76 -4.97 -18.49 -15.83
N LYS A 77 -5.85 -17.50 -15.72
CA LYS A 77 -6.90 -17.22 -16.70
C LYS A 77 -7.03 -15.71 -16.90
N ARG A 78 -7.43 -15.28 -18.08
CA ARG A 78 -7.88 -13.91 -18.34
C ARG A 78 -9.29 -13.69 -17.80
N VAL A 79 -9.64 -12.43 -17.55
CA VAL A 79 -10.98 -12.03 -17.10
C VAL A 79 -12.08 -12.61 -18.00
N THR A 80 -11.91 -12.55 -19.32
CA THR A 80 -12.87 -13.06 -20.31
C THR A 80 -12.98 -14.59 -20.35
N GLU A 81 -12.04 -15.32 -19.74
CA GLU A 81 -12.10 -16.78 -19.62
C GLU A 81 -12.73 -17.22 -18.28
N ILE A 82 -12.89 -16.28 -17.35
CA ILE A 82 -13.47 -16.50 -16.03
C ILE A 82 -14.96 -16.09 -16.04
N PHE A 83 -15.29 -15.00 -16.72
CA PHE A 83 -16.63 -14.43 -16.74
C PHE A 83 -17.13 -14.25 -18.17
N GLU A 84 -18.40 -14.58 -18.41
CA GLU A 84 -19.05 -14.42 -19.71
C GLU A 84 -19.30 -12.95 -20.07
N HIS A 85 -19.76 -12.17 -19.09
CA HIS A 85 -20.03 -10.74 -19.22
C HIS A 85 -19.32 -9.96 -18.11
N PRO A 86 -17.97 -9.87 -18.17
CA PRO A 86 -17.22 -9.14 -17.16
C PRO A 86 -17.54 -7.65 -17.23
N VAL A 87 -17.68 -7.04 -16.06
CA VAL A 87 -17.75 -5.60 -15.89
C VAL A 87 -16.65 -5.17 -14.91
N PHE A 88 -16.13 -3.97 -15.07
CA PHE A 88 -15.15 -3.46 -14.11
C PHE A 88 -15.84 -3.10 -12.78
N PHE A 89 -16.94 -2.34 -12.87
CA PHE A 89 -17.92 -2.12 -11.80
C PHE A 89 -19.32 -2.39 -12.31
N SER A 90 -20.15 -3.00 -11.49
CA SER A 90 -21.58 -3.17 -11.76
C SER A 90 -22.37 -1.89 -11.51
N ASP A 91 -21.99 -1.14 -10.47
CA ASP A 91 -22.59 0.13 -10.10
C ASP A 91 -21.49 1.09 -9.58
N LYS A 92 -21.38 1.26 -8.27
CA LYS A 92 -20.26 1.96 -7.61
C LYS A 92 -19.47 0.99 -6.74
N PRO A 93 -18.15 1.21 -6.59
CA PRO A 93 -17.35 0.42 -5.66
C PRO A 93 -17.96 0.49 -4.27
N ASN A 94 -18.15 -0.68 -3.65
CA ASN A 94 -18.64 -0.79 -2.29
C ASN A 94 -17.71 -1.68 -1.47
N SER A 95 -17.64 -1.41 -0.17
CA SER A 95 -17.03 -2.29 0.81
C SER A 95 -17.50 -3.75 0.68
N SER A 96 -18.78 -4.00 0.36
CA SER A 96 -19.38 -5.32 0.14
C SER A 96 -18.72 -6.12 -0.98
N ASP A 97 -18.10 -5.42 -1.93
CA ASP A 97 -17.43 -6.06 -3.05
C ASP A 97 -16.11 -6.69 -2.59
N VAL A 98 -15.47 -6.14 -1.55
CA VAL A 98 -14.15 -6.58 -1.13
C VAL A 98 -14.26 -7.90 -0.37
N ILE A 99 -13.77 -8.98 -1.00
CA ILE A 99 -13.70 -10.31 -0.40
C ILE A 99 -12.29 -10.89 -0.56
N GLN A 100 -11.68 -11.21 0.57
CA GLN A 100 -10.35 -11.80 0.64
C GLN A 100 -10.27 -13.21 0.06
N GLY A 101 -9.15 -13.46 -0.62
CA GLY A 101 -8.77 -14.75 -1.14
C GLY A 101 -7.94 -15.58 -0.16
N ARG A 102 -6.93 -16.28 -0.70
CA ARG A 102 -6.04 -17.15 0.08
C ARG A 102 -4.78 -16.45 0.62
N LEU A 103 -4.57 -15.18 0.30
CA LEU A 103 -3.41 -14.41 0.75
C LEU A 103 -3.66 -13.80 2.13
N GLY A 104 -2.60 -13.60 2.90
CA GLY A 104 -2.64 -13.00 4.23
C GLY A 104 -2.60 -11.47 4.18
N ASP A 105 -3.38 -10.85 3.31
CA ASP A 105 -3.38 -9.43 2.97
C ASP A 105 -4.65 -8.70 3.48
N CYS A 106 -5.22 -9.18 4.58
CA CYS A 106 -6.42 -8.60 5.19
C CYS A 106 -6.30 -7.11 5.48
N TRP A 107 -5.09 -6.62 5.77
CA TRP A 107 -4.78 -5.21 5.98
C TRP A 107 -5.08 -4.37 4.73
N PHE A 108 -4.66 -4.83 3.55
CA PHE A 108 -4.90 -4.14 2.28
C PHE A 108 -6.38 -4.18 1.91
N LEU A 109 -7.04 -5.33 2.09
CA LEU A 109 -8.46 -5.44 1.75
C LEU A 109 -9.36 -4.69 2.75
N SER A 110 -8.98 -4.61 4.03
CA SER A 110 -9.68 -3.75 4.99
C SER A 110 -9.50 -2.27 4.65
N ALA A 111 -8.29 -1.87 4.27
CA ALA A 111 -8.05 -0.53 3.77
C ALA A 111 -8.91 -0.24 2.53
N LEU A 112 -8.99 -1.18 1.58
CA LEU A 112 -9.79 -1.03 0.37
C LEU A 112 -11.29 -0.89 0.67
N ALA A 113 -11.80 -1.68 1.61
CA ALA A 113 -13.18 -1.58 2.07
C ALA A 113 -13.47 -0.26 2.80
N ALA A 114 -12.50 0.27 3.58
CA ALA A 114 -12.61 1.58 4.21
C ALA A 114 -12.58 2.71 3.17
N VAL A 115 -11.66 2.65 2.20
CA VAL A 115 -11.57 3.65 1.11
C VAL A 115 -12.85 3.64 0.26
N ALA A 116 -13.49 2.48 0.07
CA ALA A 116 -14.76 2.36 -0.66
C ALA A 116 -15.96 3.04 0.03
N THR A 117 -15.87 3.42 1.31
CA THR A 117 -16.91 4.23 1.96
C THR A 117 -16.86 5.70 1.52
N SER A 118 -15.70 6.16 1.05
CA SER A 118 -15.51 7.49 0.47
C SER A 118 -15.92 7.50 -1.00
N LYS A 119 -17.09 8.09 -1.27
CA LYS A 119 -17.66 8.17 -2.62
C LYS A 119 -16.69 8.81 -3.63
N GLY A 120 -16.36 8.11 -4.71
CA GLY A 120 -15.53 8.64 -5.78
C GLY A 120 -14.02 8.49 -5.55
N LEU A 121 -13.58 7.99 -4.39
CA LEU A 121 -12.16 7.91 -4.05
C LEU A 121 -11.49 6.72 -4.72
N ILE A 122 -12.14 5.56 -4.67
CA ILE A 122 -11.71 4.35 -5.38
C ILE A 122 -11.60 4.65 -6.88
N GLU A 123 -12.53 5.44 -7.42
CA GLU A 123 -12.57 5.87 -8.81
C GLU A 123 -11.41 6.74 -9.29
N GLN A 124 -10.70 7.38 -8.38
CA GLN A 124 -9.53 8.17 -8.73
C GLN A 124 -8.26 7.31 -8.83
N ILE A 125 -8.27 6.10 -8.27
CA ILE A 125 -7.09 5.22 -8.20
C ILE A 125 -6.83 4.52 -9.54
N TRP A 126 -7.86 4.16 -10.30
CA TRP A 126 -7.67 3.75 -11.70
C TRP A 126 -7.71 4.95 -12.62
N VAL A 127 -6.80 4.96 -13.59
CA VAL A 127 -6.54 6.13 -14.42
C VAL A 127 -7.00 5.93 -15.86
N ALA A 128 -6.78 4.73 -16.40
CA ALA A 128 -7.13 4.33 -17.76
C ALA A 128 -7.32 2.82 -17.84
N ARG A 129 -8.15 2.37 -18.78
CA ARG A 129 -8.36 0.94 -19.04
C ARG A 129 -8.89 0.70 -20.44
N ASP A 130 -8.66 -0.52 -20.90
CA ASP A 130 -9.21 -1.04 -22.14
C ASP A 130 -9.46 -2.54 -21.96
N GLU A 131 -10.71 -2.89 -21.66
CA GLU A 131 -11.13 -4.24 -21.30
C GLU A 131 -11.04 -5.21 -22.50
N GLU A 132 -11.24 -4.70 -23.71
CA GLU A 132 -11.08 -5.49 -24.95
C GLU A 132 -9.63 -5.89 -25.17
N VAL A 133 -8.68 -5.01 -24.90
CA VAL A 133 -7.25 -5.34 -24.94
C VAL A 133 -6.80 -6.09 -23.68
N GLY A 134 -7.49 -5.89 -22.56
CA GLY A 134 -7.15 -6.44 -21.25
C GLY A 134 -5.99 -5.70 -20.58
N ILE A 135 -5.98 -4.37 -20.65
CA ILE A 135 -4.97 -3.49 -20.02
C ILE A 135 -5.62 -2.50 -19.06
N TYR A 136 -4.99 -2.30 -17.90
CA TYR A 136 -5.49 -1.43 -16.83
C TYR A 136 -4.35 -0.64 -16.20
N GLY A 137 -4.55 0.66 -16.02
CA GLY A 137 -3.61 1.58 -15.39
C GLY A 137 -4.14 2.12 -14.05
N PHE A 138 -3.30 2.03 -13.02
CA PHE A 138 -3.56 2.44 -11.65
C PHE A 138 -2.52 3.46 -11.17
N ILE A 139 -2.82 4.16 -10.08
CA ILE A 139 -1.89 5.08 -9.43
C ILE A 139 -1.85 4.82 -7.91
N PHE A 140 -0.66 4.80 -7.33
CA PHE A 140 -0.44 4.63 -5.89
C PHE A 140 0.59 5.64 -5.38
N PHE A 141 0.49 6.06 -4.13
CA PHE A 141 1.39 7.00 -3.50
C PHE A 141 2.55 6.28 -2.79
N ARG A 142 3.79 6.72 -3.00
CA ARG A 142 4.99 6.18 -2.34
C ARG A 142 6.05 7.23 -2.14
N ASN A 143 6.61 7.34 -0.93
CA ASN A 143 7.79 8.18 -0.63
C ASN A 143 7.72 9.61 -1.23
N ASP A 144 6.53 10.24 -1.23
CA ASP A 144 6.23 11.60 -1.75
C ASP A 144 5.78 11.69 -3.21
N ALA A 145 5.74 10.57 -3.94
CA ALA A 145 5.40 10.57 -5.36
C ALA A 145 4.27 9.61 -5.70
N TRP A 146 3.42 10.04 -6.63
CA TRP A 146 2.43 9.19 -7.27
C TRP A 146 3.08 8.32 -8.35
N THR A 147 2.98 7.01 -8.18
CA THR A 147 3.56 5.97 -9.03
C THR A 147 2.44 5.31 -9.84
N ARG A 148 2.59 5.29 -11.17
CA ARG A 148 1.67 4.58 -12.07
C ARG A 148 2.01 3.09 -12.15
N ILE A 149 0.99 2.25 -12.24
CA ILE A 149 1.12 0.80 -12.39
C ILE A 149 0.18 0.32 -13.47
N ILE A 150 0.73 -0.29 -14.53
CA ILE A 150 -0.04 -0.87 -15.63
C ILE A 150 0.04 -2.39 -15.52
N ILE A 151 -1.10 -3.07 -15.62
CA ILE A 151 -1.23 -4.53 -15.57
C ILE A 151 -2.09 -5.06 -16.71
N ASP A 152 -1.91 -6.34 -17.03
CA ASP A 152 -2.87 -7.10 -17.84
C ASP A 152 -4.01 -7.72 -17.00
N ASP A 153 -4.96 -8.36 -17.67
CA ASP A 153 -6.15 -8.99 -17.09
C ASP A 153 -5.97 -10.47 -16.67
N GLN A 154 -4.75 -10.99 -16.63
CA GLN A 154 -4.48 -12.35 -16.14
C GLN A 154 -4.68 -12.41 -14.62
N LEU A 155 -5.42 -13.40 -14.13
CA LEU A 155 -5.70 -13.64 -12.71
C LEU A 155 -5.41 -15.09 -12.33
N ARG A 156 -5.05 -15.32 -11.07
CA ARG A 156 -4.79 -16.68 -10.57
C ARG A 156 -6.07 -17.44 -10.33
N TRP A 157 -6.05 -18.69 -10.79
CA TRP A 157 -7.15 -19.62 -10.78
C TRP A 157 -6.80 -20.85 -9.95
N LYS A 158 -7.62 -21.14 -8.94
CA LYS A 158 -7.34 -22.17 -7.93
C LYS A 158 -7.81 -23.57 -8.32
N LEU A 159 -8.73 -23.68 -9.28
CA LEU A 159 -9.28 -24.96 -9.69
C LEU A 159 -8.41 -25.55 -10.82
N PRO A 160 -8.04 -26.84 -10.75
CA PRO A 160 -7.25 -27.46 -11.81
C PRO A 160 -8.05 -27.54 -13.12
N GLN A 161 -7.36 -27.69 -14.25
CA GLN A 161 -8.03 -28.09 -15.49
C GLN A 161 -8.55 -29.52 -15.35
N PHE A 162 -9.63 -29.87 -16.04
CA PHE A 162 -10.21 -31.22 -16.01
C PHE A 162 -9.16 -32.31 -16.25
N ASP A 163 -8.29 -32.12 -17.25
CA ASP A 163 -7.24 -33.08 -17.62
C ASP A 163 -6.17 -33.25 -16.52
N ASN A 164 -6.08 -32.32 -15.57
CA ASN A 164 -5.17 -32.38 -14.43
C ASN A 164 -5.83 -32.97 -13.16
N LEU A 165 -7.10 -33.36 -13.21
CA LEU A 165 -7.79 -34.06 -12.13
C LEU A 165 -7.35 -35.53 -12.07
N SER A 166 -7.39 -36.13 -10.88
CA SER A 166 -7.22 -37.58 -10.74
C SER A 166 -8.39 -38.33 -11.41
N GLU A 167 -8.19 -39.60 -11.77
CA GLU A 167 -9.24 -40.42 -12.40
C GLU A 167 -10.51 -40.48 -11.53
N GLU A 168 -10.36 -40.55 -10.21
CA GLU A 168 -11.50 -40.55 -9.28
C GLU A 168 -12.24 -39.21 -9.31
N ALA A 169 -11.50 -38.10 -9.38
CA ALA A 169 -12.10 -36.78 -9.47
C ALA A 169 -12.77 -36.54 -10.83
N GLN A 170 -12.20 -37.03 -11.94
CA GLN A 170 -12.84 -37.00 -13.26
C GLN A 170 -14.13 -37.84 -13.27
N ALA A 171 -14.12 -39.01 -12.63
CA ALA A 171 -15.28 -39.89 -12.52
C ALA A 171 -16.47 -39.25 -11.77
N LEU A 172 -16.23 -38.34 -10.80
CA LEU A 172 -17.31 -37.56 -10.14
C LEU A 172 -18.10 -36.70 -11.12
N TYR A 173 -17.49 -36.31 -12.24
CA TYR A 173 -18.12 -35.58 -13.33
C TYR A 173 -18.46 -36.52 -14.50
N HIS A 174 -18.52 -37.83 -14.28
CA HIS A 174 -18.77 -38.86 -15.31
C HIS A 174 -17.77 -38.85 -16.47
N ASN A 175 -16.54 -38.41 -16.20
CA ASN A 175 -15.52 -38.16 -17.22
C ASN A 175 -15.96 -37.13 -18.28
N ASP A 176 -16.94 -36.29 -17.96
CA ASP A 176 -17.47 -35.26 -18.83
C ASP A 176 -16.74 -33.93 -18.57
N ARG A 177 -15.84 -33.62 -19.50
CA ARG A 177 -15.04 -32.39 -19.48
C ARG A 177 -15.91 -31.14 -19.55
N ASP A 178 -16.97 -31.16 -20.36
CA ASP A 178 -17.82 -30.00 -20.60
C ASP A 178 -18.67 -29.72 -19.36
N LYS A 179 -19.20 -30.78 -18.73
CA LYS A 179 -19.89 -30.69 -17.44
C LYS A 179 -18.99 -30.16 -16.33
N TYR A 180 -17.73 -30.59 -16.27
CA TYR A 180 -16.77 -30.01 -15.32
C TYR A 180 -16.55 -28.52 -15.62
N ASN A 181 -16.34 -28.16 -16.87
CA ASN A 181 -16.06 -26.79 -17.25
C ASN A 181 -17.24 -25.85 -16.97
N GLU A 182 -18.47 -26.28 -17.25
CA GLU A 182 -19.68 -25.51 -16.95
C GLU A 182 -19.79 -25.16 -15.46
N VAL A 183 -19.44 -26.10 -14.57
CA VAL A 183 -19.60 -25.93 -13.12
C VAL A 183 -18.36 -25.30 -12.46
N MET A 184 -17.17 -25.66 -12.93
CA MET A 184 -15.90 -25.44 -12.22
C MET A 184 -14.89 -24.60 -12.99
N SER A 185 -15.15 -24.18 -14.23
CA SER A 185 -14.19 -23.37 -15.00
C SER A 185 -14.51 -21.88 -15.06
N THR A 186 -15.67 -21.44 -14.60
CA THR A 186 -16.10 -20.04 -14.64
C THR A 186 -16.56 -19.54 -13.27
N GLY A 187 -16.61 -18.23 -13.13
CA GLY A 187 -17.16 -17.55 -11.96
C GLY A 187 -16.16 -17.25 -10.83
N ARG A 188 -16.58 -16.34 -9.96
CA ARG A 188 -15.72 -15.70 -8.95
C ARG A 188 -15.11 -16.65 -7.92
N ARG A 189 -15.70 -17.84 -7.72
CA ARG A 189 -15.23 -18.79 -6.70
C ARG A 189 -13.90 -19.43 -7.08
N GLY A 190 -13.52 -19.48 -8.36
CA GLY A 190 -12.23 -20.05 -8.75
C GLY A 190 -11.06 -19.07 -8.67
N LEU A 191 -11.29 -17.77 -8.43
CA LEU A 191 -10.22 -16.82 -8.14
C LEU A 191 -9.44 -17.24 -6.90
N TYR A 192 -8.11 -17.23 -6.99
CA TYR A 192 -7.21 -17.67 -5.93
C TYR A 192 -7.00 -16.59 -4.85
N TYR A 193 -6.85 -15.34 -5.30
CA TYR A 193 -6.68 -14.16 -4.44
C TYR A 193 -8.02 -13.43 -4.25
N ALA A 194 -8.02 -12.13 -3.97
CA ALA A 194 -9.22 -11.36 -3.72
C ALA A 194 -10.21 -11.41 -4.89
N ARG A 195 -11.48 -11.15 -4.59
CA ARG A 195 -12.58 -11.21 -5.56
C ARG A 195 -13.69 -10.25 -5.17
N SER A 196 -14.50 -9.88 -6.15
CA SER A 196 -15.68 -9.05 -5.92
C SER A 196 -16.84 -9.82 -5.27
N GLY A 197 -17.67 -9.09 -4.52
CA GLY A 197 -18.93 -9.53 -3.93
C GLY A 197 -19.97 -9.92 -4.98
N VAL A 198 -19.97 -9.20 -6.11
CA VAL A 198 -20.83 -9.45 -7.27
C VAL A 198 -20.10 -10.32 -8.30
N THR A 199 -20.82 -11.28 -8.90
CA THR A 199 -20.26 -12.11 -9.98
C THR A 199 -20.10 -11.29 -11.26
N GLY A 200 -18.95 -11.40 -11.92
CA GLY A 200 -18.65 -10.66 -13.15
C GLY A 200 -17.96 -9.32 -12.92
N GLU A 201 -17.99 -8.81 -11.68
CA GLU A 201 -17.26 -7.61 -11.30
C GLU A 201 -15.78 -7.91 -11.04
N THR A 202 -14.87 -7.05 -11.53
CA THR A 202 -13.44 -7.39 -11.67
C THR A 202 -12.47 -6.41 -11.02
N TRP A 203 -12.94 -5.30 -10.47
CA TRP A 203 -12.04 -4.29 -9.91
C TRP A 203 -11.20 -4.78 -8.72
N VAL A 204 -11.78 -5.55 -7.78
CA VAL A 204 -11.10 -6.06 -6.58
C VAL A 204 -9.89 -6.95 -6.94
N PRO A 205 -10.03 -8.01 -7.77
CA PRO A 205 -8.87 -8.83 -8.13
C PRO A 205 -7.83 -8.05 -8.95
N LEU A 206 -8.25 -7.07 -9.76
CA LEU A 206 -7.33 -6.28 -10.59
C LEU A 206 -6.54 -5.27 -9.76
N ILE A 207 -7.15 -4.59 -8.79
CA ILE A 207 -6.43 -3.64 -7.93
C ILE A 207 -5.48 -4.35 -6.97
N GLU A 208 -5.86 -5.52 -6.44
CA GLU A 208 -4.95 -6.36 -5.64
C GLU A 208 -3.74 -6.81 -6.47
N LYS A 209 -3.95 -7.19 -7.74
CA LYS A 209 -2.83 -7.48 -8.65
C LYS A 209 -1.94 -6.27 -8.91
N ALA A 210 -2.53 -5.10 -9.14
CA ALA A 210 -1.77 -3.88 -9.34
C ALA A 210 -0.96 -3.52 -8.09
N TYR A 211 -1.53 -3.70 -6.91
CA TYR A 211 -0.85 -3.49 -5.63
C TYR A 211 0.27 -4.52 -5.38
N ALA A 212 0.06 -5.77 -5.79
CA ALA A 212 1.11 -6.79 -5.78
C ALA A 212 2.27 -6.41 -6.71
N LYS A 213 1.98 -5.91 -7.93
CA LYS A 213 3.01 -5.39 -8.83
C LYS A 213 3.71 -4.16 -8.25
N PHE A 214 2.96 -3.25 -7.62
CA PHE A 214 3.50 -2.08 -6.94
C PHE A 214 4.51 -2.44 -5.85
N TYR A 215 4.30 -3.58 -5.17
CA TYR A 215 5.22 -4.16 -4.18
C TYR A 215 6.19 -5.22 -4.71
N GLY A 216 6.09 -5.58 -5.99
CA GLY A 216 6.99 -6.49 -6.69
C GLY A 216 6.50 -7.94 -6.79
N ASP A 217 5.63 -8.40 -5.87
CA ASP A 217 4.97 -9.70 -5.89
C ASP A 217 3.81 -9.81 -4.89
N TYR A 218 3.01 -10.87 -4.98
CA TYR A 218 1.91 -11.15 -4.04
C TYR A 218 2.40 -11.51 -2.62
N LYS A 219 3.57 -12.14 -2.45
CA LYS A 219 4.07 -12.50 -1.11
C LYS A 219 4.38 -11.24 -0.29
N ALA A 220 4.82 -10.17 -0.93
CA ALA A 220 5.07 -8.88 -0.28
C ALA A 220 3.80 -8.26 0.36
N LEU A 221 2.61 -8.67 -0.07
CA LEU A 221 1.35 -8.24 0.53
C LEU A 221 0.96 -9.04 1.78
N ALA A 222 1.66 -10.13 2.10
CA ALA A 222 1.33 -10.93 3.28
C ALA A 222 1.76 -10.22 4.58
N GLY A 223 0.78 -9.82 5.38
CA GLY A 223 0.96 -9.13 6.66
C GLY A 223 1.30 -7.66 6.51
N GLY A 224 0.56 -6.78 7.18
CA GLY A 224 0.76 -5.34 7.12
C GLY A 224 -0.25 -4.59 7.98
N TRP A 225 -0.19 -3.26 7.90
CA TRP A 225 -1.06 -2.33 8.65
C TRP A 225 -1.99 -1.64 7.68
N ALA A 226 -3.30 -1.68 7.91
CA ALA A 226 -4.29 -1.12 6.98
C ALA A 226 -4.04 0.39 6.73
N ALA A 227 -3.57 1.12 7.75
CA ALA A 227 -3.13 2.51 7.61
C ALA A 227 -2.08 2.70 6.51
N GLU A 228 -1.13 1.77 6.34
CA GLU A 228 -0.12 1.85 5.28
C GLU A 228 -0.76 1.76 3.90
N ALA A 229 -1.74 0.86 3.74
CA ALA A 229 -2.47 0.72 2.49
C ALA A 229 -3.34 1.93 2.18
N ILE A 230 -3.99 2.53 3.18
CA ILE A 230 -4.78 3.75 2.96
C ILE A 230 -3.88 4.90 2.52
N GLU A 231 -2.72 5.09 3.16
CA GLU A 231 -1.74 6.10 2.70
C GLU A 231 -1.29 5.84 1.25
N ASP A 232 -1.03 4.59 0.87
CA ASP A 232 -0.63 4.24 -0.50
C ASP A 232 -1.77 4.46 -1.52
N LEU A 233 -3.02 4.21 -1.13
CA LEU A 233 -4.19 4.36 -1.98
C LEU A 233 -4.61 5.83 -2.15
N THR A 234 -4.33 6.69 -1.16
CA THR A 234 -4.95 8.03 -1.07
C THR A 234 -3.95 9.17 -0.96
N GLY A 235 -2.70 8.91 -0.56
CA GLY A 235 -1.74 9.93 -0.16
C GLY A 235 -2.06 10.59 1.18
N GLY A 236 -3.00 10.03 1.95
CA GLY A 236 -3.32 10.46 3.31
C GLY A 236 -2.16 10.25 4.29
N VAL A 237 -2.39 10.58 5.56
CA VAL A 237 -1.41 10.41 6.64
C VAL A 237 -2.03 9.70 7.83
N SER A 238 -1.34 8.69 8.34
CA SER A 238 -1.89 7.79 9.34
C SER A 238 -1.20 7.86 10.69
N ASN A 239 -1.94 7.54 11.74
CA ASN A 239 -1.43 7.18 13.05
C ASN A 239 -2.23 6.03 13.66
N ASN A 240 -1.70 5.48 14.74
CA ASN A 240 -2.37 4.43 15.51
C ASN A 240 -2.73 4.96 16.89
N VAL A 241 -3.92 4.59 17.36
CA VAL A 241 -4.41 4.84 18.72
C VAL A 241 -4.64 3.49 19.36
N LEU A 242 -4.01 3.24 20.52
CA LEU A 242 -4.34 2.07 21.33
C LEU A 242 -5.62 2.36 22.12
N THR A 243 -6.60 1.47 22.05
CA THR A 243 -7.88 1.64 22.74
C THR A 243 -7.72 1.79 24.25
N ARG A 244 -6.80 1.01 24.84
CA ARG A 244 -6.44 1.08 26.26
C ARG A 244 -5.79 2.41 26.70
N ASP A 245 -5.25 3.18 25.76
CA ASP A 245 -4.60 4.46 26.03
C ASP A 245 -5.60 5.64 25.85
N ILE A 246 -6.85 5.38 25.48
CA ILE A 246 -7.92 6.38 25.40
C ILE A 246 -8.33 6.79 26.82
N LEU A 247 -8.02 8.02 27.18
CA LEU A 247 -8.33 8.58 28.50
C LEU A 247 -9.84 8.88 28.68
N ASP A 248 -10.46 9.43 27.65
CA ASP A 248 -11.86 9.86 27.66
C ASP A 248 -12.58 9.27 26.44
N PRO A 249 -13.30 8.14 26.60
CA PRO A 249 -14.03 7.51 25.52
C PRO A 249 -15.11 8.40 24.89
N ASP A 250 -15.74 9.29 25.66
CA ASP A 250 -16.80 10.17 25.18
C ASP A 250 -16.22 11.27 24.29
N ARG A 251 -15.12 11.87 24.72
CA ARG A 251 -14.39 12.84 23.92
C ARG A 251 -13.78 12.20 22.66
N PHE A 252 -13.21 11.00 22.77
CA PHE A 252 -12.70 10.30 21.59
C PHE A 252 -13.80 10.01 20.57
N TRP A 253 -15.02 9.70 21.03
CA TRP A 253 -16.16 9.58 20.14
C TRP A 253 -16.47 10.89 19.41
N SER A 254 -16.61 12.00 20.14
CA SER A 254 -17.00 13.30 19.57
C SER A 254 -15.93 13.94 18.69
N ASP A 255 -14.65 13.73 19.02
CA ASP A 255 -13.53 14.41 18.38
C ASP A 255 -12.97 13.58 17.21
N GLU A 256 -13.08 12.24 17.26
CA GLU A 256 -12.42 11.35 16.30
C GLU A 256 -13.36 10.36 15.61
N MET A 257 -14.14 9.56 16.35
CA MET A 257 -14.93 8.48 15.72
C MET A 257 -15.97 9.02 14.74
N VAL A 258 -16.67 10.10 15.10
CA VAL A 258 -17.71 10.72 14.24
C VAL A 258 -17.16 11.22 12.90
N LEU A 259 -15.87 11.53 12.82
CA LEU A 259 -15.23 12.00 11.59
C LEU A 259 -15.15 10.90 10.53
N ALA A 260 -15.28 9.62 10.90
CA ALA A 260 -15.35 8.50 9.96
C ALA A 260 -16.53 8.64 8.97
N ASN A 261 -17.60 9.33 9.36
CA ASN A 261 -18.76 9.58 8.49
C ASN A 261 -18.57 10.77 7.53
N THR A 262 -17.51 11.57 7.72
CA THR A 262 -17.28 12.81 6.96
C THR A 262 -16.26 12.67 5.84
N ALA A 263 -15.75 11.45 5.62
CA ALA A 263 -14.62 11.14 4.72
C ALA A 263 -13.31 11.88 5.04
N SER A 264 -13.22 12.68 6.10
CA SER A 264 -11.95 13.29 6.55
C SER A 264 -11.07 12.32 7.36
N ARG A 265 -11.68 11.23 7.84
CA ARG A 265 -11.01 10.12 8.52
C ARG A 265 -11.45 8.80 7.89
N LEU A 266 -10.48 7.93 7.63
CA LEU A 266 -10.72 6.52 7.42
C LEU A 266 -10.15 5.75 8.60
N LEU A 267 -10.90 4.76 9.07
CA LEU A 267 -10.55 3.99 10.26
C LEU A 267 -10.54 2.49 9.92
N CYS A 268 -9.45 1.83 10.30
CA CYS A 268 -9.35 0.38 10.38
C CYS A 268 -9.02 -0.01 11.82
N VAL A 269 -9.33 -1.24 12.18
CA VAL A 269 -9.05 -1.75 13.52
C VAL A 269 -8.50 -3.16 13.47
N SER A 270 -7.74 -3.52 14.51
CA SER A 270 -7.23 -4.87 14.67
C SER A 270 -7.13 -5.25 16.14
N MET A 271 -7.11 -6.56 16.37
CA MET A 271 -6.75 -7.14 17.65
C MET A 271 -5.33 -7.67 17.57
N LEU A 272 -4.55 -7.42 18.62
CA LEU A 272 -3.21 -7.96 18.74
C LEU A 272 -3.26 -9.49 18.83
N PRO A 273 -2.22 -10.20 18.34
CA PRO A 273 -2.19 -11.66 18.38
C PRO A 273 -2.30 -12.17 19.81
N LEU A 274 -3.24 -13.10 20.03
CA LEU A 274 -3.40 -13.73 21.34
C LEU A 274 -2.20 -14.63 21.67
N ASP A 275 -1.81 -14.65 22.95
CA ASP A 275 -0.74 -15.53 23.41
C ASP A 275 -1.20 -17.00 23.45
N LYS A 276 -0.89 -17.71 22.36
CA LYS A 276 -1.22 -19.13 22.16
C LYS A 276 -0.42 -20.07 23.08
N THR A 277 0.66 -19.59 23.70
CA THR A 277 1.47 -20.44 24.58
C THR A 277 0.74 -20.78 25.88
N ARG A 278 -0.23 -19.95 26.27
CA ARG A 278 -0.97 -20.07 27.54
C ARG A 278 -2.11 -21.08 27.51
N ASN A 279 -2.61 -21.46 26.33
CA ASN A 279 -3.75 -22.37 26.17
C ASN A 279 -3.47 -23.63 25.34
N GLY A 280 -2.25 -23.79 24.79
CA GLY A 280 -1.86 -24.95 23.98
C GLY A 280 -2.66 -25.11 22.68
N ALA A 281 -3.41 -24.09 22.25
CA ALA A 281 -4.24 -24.15 21.06
C ALA A 281 -3.37 -24.09 19.79
N LYS A 282 -3.62 -25.03 18.86
CA LYS A 282 -2.94 -25.09 17.54
C LYS A 282 -3.58 -24.19 16.48
N SER A 283 -4.77 -23.66 16.75
CA SER A 283 -5.53 -22.78 15.86
C SER A 283 -6.10 -21.60 16.64
N THR A 284 -6.26 -20.47 15.97
CA THR A 284 -6.97 -19.32 16.52
C THR A 284 -8.45 -19.64 16.67
N ILE A 285 -8.98 -19.44 17.86
CA ILE A 285 -10.41 -19.52 18.16
C ILE A 285 -10.89 -18.07 18.15
N PRO A 286 -11.88 -17.71 17.32
CA PRO A 286 -12.41 -16.35 17.32
C PRO A 286 -12.93 -15.94 18.70
N VAL A 287 -12.60 -14.73 19.14
CA VAL A 287 -13.12 -14.11 20.37
C VAL A 287 -14.45 -13.48 20.01
N ASN A 288 -15.55 -14.08 20.46
CA ASN A 288 -16.91 -13.64 20.10
C ASN A 288 -17.10 -13.46 18.58
N GLY A 289 -16.54 -14.38 17.80
CA GLY A 289 -16.58 -14.34 16.33
C GLY A 289 -15.51 -13.46 15.68
N LEU A 290 -14.78 -12.64 16.44
CA LEU A 290 -13.70 -11.79 15.93
C LEU A 290 -12.37 -12.56 15.86
N GLN A 291 -11.59 -12.32 14.82
CA GLN A 291 -10.31 -12.97 14.54
C GLN A 291 -9.15 -12.08 14.97
N ASP A 292 -8.27 -12.59 15.84
CA ASP A 292 -7.04 -11.90 16.23
C ASP A 292 -6.01 -11.86 15.09
N ASN A 293 -5.08 -10.89 15.16
CA ASN A 293 -4.06 -10.69 14.13
C ASN A 293 -4.66 -10.59 12.72
N HIS A 294 -5.76 -9.85 12.63
CA HIS A 294 -6.57 -9.64 11.42
C HIS A 294 -7.14 -8.22 11.44
N ALA A 295 -7.17 -7.59 10.26
CA ALA A 295 -7.66 -6.24 10.10
C ALA A 295 -9.17 -6.25 9.78
N TYR A 296 -9.85 -5.22 10.26
CA TYR A 296 -11.25 -4.91 10.01
C TYR A 296 -11.37 -3.45 9.60
N SER A 297 -12.41 -3.13 8.82
CA SER A 297 -12.73 -1.75 8.44
C SER A 297 -13.82 -1.21 9.34
N VAL A 298 -13.73 0.04 9.77
CA VAL A 298 -14.90 0.77 10.29
C VAL A 298 -15.58 1.43 9.10
N LEU A 299 -16.81 1.03 8.81
CA LEU A 299 -17.55 1.55 7.66
C LEU A 299 -18.25 2.87 7.97
N ARG A 300 -18.85 2.94 9.17
CA ARG A 300 -19.57 4.10 9.68
C ARG A 300 -19.74 3.99 11.18
N VAL A 301 -20.03 5.11 11.82
CA VAL A 301 -20.43 5.18 13.23
C VAL A 301 -21.80 5.83 13.35
N GLN A 302 -22.59 5.48 14.36
CA GLN A 302 -23.92 6.06 14.51
C GLN A 302 -24.32 6.18 15.97
N GLU A 303 -24.90 7.32 16.33
CA GLU A 303 -25.57 7.50 17.60
C GLU A 303 -27.08 7.55 17.36
N CYS A 304 -27.84 6.63 17.96
CA CYS A 304 -29.29 6.64 17.88
C CYS A 304 -29.90 6.11 19.19
N LYS A 305 -31.00 6.73 19.61
CA LYS A 305 -31.74 6.38 20.84
C LYS A 305 -30.85 6.31 22.11
N GLY A 306 -29.86 7.20 22.19
CA GLY A 306 -28.93 7.29 23.32
C GLY A 306 -27.88 6.18 23.38
N LYS A 307 -27.70 5.41 22.30
CA LYS A 307 -26.65 4.40 22.14
C LYS A 307 -25.73 4.75 20.98
N ARG A 308 -24.46 4.37 21.11
CA ARG A 308 -23.41 4.59 20.11
C ARG A 308 -22.99 3.25 19.51
N PHE A 309 -22.99 3.19 18.20
CA PHE A 309 -22.74 1.98 17.42
C PHE A 309 -21.60 2.20 16.44
N VAL A 310 -20.79 1.16 16.28
CA VAL A 310 -19.76 1.08 15.25
C VAL A 310 -20.20 -0.01 14.28
N VAL A 311 -20.23 0.30 12.99
CA VAL A 311 -20.48 -0.69 11.94
C VAL A 311 -19.15 -1.05 11.29
N LEU A 312 -18.79 -2.32 11.38
CA LEU A 312 -17.51 -2.83 10.95
C LEU A 312 -17.65 -3.83 9.82
N ARG A 313 -16.54 -4.11 9.15
CA ARG A 313 -16.46 -5.14 8.12
C ARG A 313 -15.25 -6.04 8.28
N ASN A 314 -15.50 -7.34 8.24
CA ASN A 314 -14.49 -8.36 8.02
C ASN A 314 -14.22 -8.49 6.51
N PRO A 315 -12.98 -8.25 6.02
CA PRO A 315 -12.66 -8.38 4.59
C PRO A 315 -12.80 -9.80 4.05
N TRP A 316 -12.99 -10.82 4.89
CA TRP A 316 -13.34 -12.18 4.43
C TRP A 316 -14.73 -12.28 3.79
N GLY A 317 -15.57 -11.25 3.98
CA GLY A 317 -16.96 -11.26 3.53
C GLY A 317 -17.81 -12.33 4.22
N LYS A 318 -17.44 -12.67 5.46
CA LYS A 318 -18.07 -13.63 6.37
C LYS A 318 -17.38 -13.59 7.73
N THR A 319 -17.89 -14.34 8.70
CA THR A 319 -17.40 -14.47 10.07
C THR A 319 -17.47 -13.13 10.81
N GLU A 320 -18.53 -12.98 11.59
CA GLU A 320 -18.92 -11.73 12.24
C GLU A 320 -18.95 -11.84 13.77
N TRP A 321 -19.11 -10.68 14.41
CA TRP A 321 -19.39 -10.56 15.83
C TRP A 321 -20.57 -11.44 16.28
N THR A 322 -20.43 -12.13 17.40
CA THR A 322 -21.45 -13.03 17.96
C THR A 322 -22.04 -12.56 19.29
N GLY A 323 -21.65 -11.38 19.77
CA GLY A 323 -22.22 -10.77 20.98
C GLY A 323 -23.53 -10.02 20.73
N ALA A 324 -23.85 -9.04 21.56
CA ALA A 324 -25.04 -8.19 21.40
C ALA A 324 -24.98 -7.41 20.07
N TRP A 325 -26.11 -7.29 19.39
CA TRP A 325 -26.22 -6.73 18.02
C TRP A 325 -25.58 -7.55 16.90
N SER A 326 -25.08 -8.75 17.18
CA SER A 326 -24.79 -9.73 16.13
C SER A 326 -26.01 -10.05 15.28
N ASP A 327 -25.83 -10.60 14.09
CA ASP A 327 -26.93 -10.91 13.16
C ASP A 327 -28.00 -11.86 13.72
N ARG A 328 -27.65 -12.63 14.74
CA ARG A 328 -28.56 -13.57 15.44
C ARG A 328 -29.04 -13.04 16.79
N SER A 329 -28.73 -11.77 17.10
CA SER A 329 -29.14 -11.11 18.34
C SER A 329 -30.65 -10.97 18.46
N LYS A 330 -31.12 -11.08 19.70
CA LYS A 330 -32.51 -10.78 20.08
C LYS A 330 -32.78 -9.28 20.19
N GLU A 331 -31.73 -8.48 20.18
CA GLU A 331 -31.71 -7.02 20.28
C GLU A 331 -32.34 -6.37 19.04
N TRP A 332 -32.29 -7.05 17.89
CA TRP A 332 -32.82 -6.57 16.63
C TRP A 332 -34.35 -6.49 16.62
N THR A 333 -34.85 -5.32 16.24
CA THR A 333 -36.24 -5.11 15.82
C THR A 333 -36.25 -4.50 14.42
N ALA A 334 -37.39 -4.52 13.73
CA ALA A 334 -37.52 -3.88 12.41
C ALA A 334 -37.18 -2.38 12.44
N GLU A 335 -37.47 -1.71 13.56
CA GLU A 335 -37.13 -0.31 13.78
C GLU A 335 -35.61 -0.13 13.87
N TRP A 336 -34.91 -0.95 14.66
CA TRP A 336 -33.45 -0.90 14.79
C TRP A 336 -32.72 -1.22 13.48
N LEU A 337 -33.19 -2.20 12.71
CA LEU A 337 -32.61 -2.51 11.39
C LEU A 337 -32.71 -1.32 10.44
N THR A 338 -33.84 -0.61 10.48
CA THR A 338 -34.06 0.60 9.67
C THR A 338 -33.17 1.75 10.15
N ASP A 339 -33.14 2.00 11.46
CA ASP A 339 -32.37 3.11 12.05
C ASP A 339 -30.86 2.95 11.82
N LEU A 340 -30.34 1.72 11.94
CA LEU A 340 -28.92 1.40 11.76
C LEU A 340 -28.55 1.08 10.30
N GLY A 341 -29.55 0.97 9.42
CA GLY A 341 -29.36 0.64 8.00
C GLY A 341 -28.60 -0.67 7.79
N HIS A 342 -28.88 -1.69 8.58
CA HIS A 342 -28.15 -2.96 8.58
C HIS A 342 -29.02 -4.10 8.04
N THR A 343 -28.41 -5.01 7.29
CA THR A 343 -29.05 -6.20 6.72
C THR A 343 -28.47 -7.44 7.37
N LEU A 344 -29.32 -8.33 7.87
CA LEU A 344 -28.89 -9.56 8.51
C LEU A 344 -28.40 -10.59 7.47
N GLY A 345 -27.19 -11.09 7.63
CA GLY A 345 -26.58 -12.16 6.84
C GLY A 345 -25.06 -12.24 7.03
N ASP A 346 -24.50 -13.46 6.94
CA ASP A 346 -23.05 -13.70 7.01
C ASP A 346 -22.33 -13.18 5.74
N ASP A 347 -22.14 -11.86 5.66
CA ASP A 347 -21.58 -11.10 4.54
C ASP A 347 -20.33 -10.28 4.92
N GLY A 348 -19.93 -10.36 6.19
CA GLY A 348 -18.79 -9.71 6.80
C GLY A 348 -19.08 -8.36 7.44
N GLU A 349 -20.22 -7.70 7.16
CA GLU A 349 -20.64 -6.47 7.87
C GLU A 349 -21.31 -6.83 9.21
N PHE A 350 -20.94 -6.15 10.29
CA PHE A 350 -21.60 -6.35 11.58
C PHE A 350 -21.64 -5.07 12.40
N VAL A 351 -22.56 -5.04 13.37
CA VAL A 351 -22.78 -3.91 14.28
C VAL A 351 -22.44 -4.31 15.71
N MET A 352 -21.80 -3.40 16.44
CA MET A 352 -21.56 -3.55 17.87
C MET A 352 -21.67 -2.20 18.60
N GLU A 353 -21.96 -2.23 19.91
CA GLU A 353 -21.95 -1.01 20.73
C GLU A 353 -20.52 -0.51 20.93
N TYR A 354 -20.37 0.81 21.07
CA TYR A 354 -19.06 1.46 21.18
C TYR A 354 -18.23 0.97 22.38
N HIS A 355 -18.86 0.61 23.51
CA HIS A 355 -18.13 0.04 24.63
C HIS A 355 -17.53 -1.33 24.29
N ASP A 356 -18.30 -2.20 23.61
CA ASP A 356 -17.81 -3.52 23.18
C ASP A 356 -16.67 -3.34 22.17
N PHE A 357 -16.77 -2.34 21.29
CA PHE A 357 -15.71 -2.01 20.34
C PHE A 357 -14.38 -1.69 21.07
N LEU A 358 -14.42 -0.84 22.10
CA LEU A 358 -13.25 -0.48 22.89
C LEU A 358 -12.69 -1.65 23.71
N ASP A 359 -13.55 -2.56 24.16
CA ASP A 359 -13.16 -3.73 24.95
C ASP A 359 -12.50 -4.84 24.11
N HIS A 360 -12.84 -4.93 22.82
CA HIS A 360 -12.41 -6.05 21.97
C HIS A 360 -11.29 -5.69 20.99
N PHE A 361 -11.25 -4.47 20.46
CA PHE A 361 -10.18 -4.04 19.55
C PHE A 361 -9.04 -3.37 20.33
N ASP A 362 -7.80 -3.71 20.00
CA ASP A 362 -6.61 -3.16 20.67
C ASP A 362 -6.08 -1.90 19.98
N VAL A 363 -6.22 -1.84 18.65
CA VAL A 363 -5.59 -0.84 17.80
C VAL A 363 -6.63 -0.23 16.87
N ILE A 364 -6.69 1.10 16.87
CA ILE A 364 -7.41 1.91 15.90
C ILE A 364 -6.37 2.56 14.98
N GLU A 365 -6.36 2.15 13.72
CA GLU A 365 -5.55 2.73 12.66
C GLU A 365 -6.36 3.85 12.01
N ARG A 366 -5.90 5.09 12.20
CA ARG A 366 -6.59 6.30 11.77
C ARG A 366 -5.81 6.97 10.65
N THR A 367 -6.47 7.20 9.51
CA THR A 367 -5.89 7.95 8.40
C THR A 367 -6.64 9.26 8.18
N ILE A 368 -5.89 10.35 8.13
CA ILE A 368 -6.37 11.68 7.74
C ILE A 368 -6.35 11.76 6.22
N LEU A 369 -7.50 12.07 5.63
CA LEU A 369 -7.60 12.43 4.23
C LEU A 369 -7.62 13.94 4.04
N PHE A 370 -7.15 14.38 2.87
CA PHE A 370 -6.99 15.78 2.55
C PHE A 370 -8.14 16.26 1.66
N ASP A 371 -8.98 17.16 2.18
CA ASP A 371 -10.04 17.80 1.39
C ASP A 371 -9.42 18.66 0.27
N PRO A 372 -9.66 18.35 -1.01
CA PRO A 372 -9.13 19.14 -2.13
C PRO A 372 -9.49 20.63 -2.06
N LYS A 373 -10.62 20.99 -1.43
CA LYS A 373 -11.07 22.38 -1.30
C LYS A 373 -10.23 23.22 -0.35
N LEU A 374 -9.53 22.57 0.58
CA LEU A 374 -8.67 23.25 1.55
C LEU A 374 -7.28 23.57 0.98
N ASN A 375 -7.01 23.18 -0.28
CA ASN A 375 -5.75 23.41 -0.98
C ASN A 375 -4.55 23.04 -0.11
N TRP A 376 -4.52 21.77 0.30
CA TRP A 376 -3.44 21.23 1.12
C TRP A 376 -2.13 21.19 0.33
N ILE A 377 -1.05 21.54 1.00
CA ILE A 377 0.30 21.55 0.42
C ILE A 377 1.19 20.70 1.30
N MET A 378 1.88 19.75 0.68
CA MET A 378 2.94 18.96 1.32
C MET A 378 4.29 19.54 0.95
N SER A 379 5.05 19.90 1.96
CA SER A 379 6.47 20.24 1.84
C SER A 379 7.28 19.12 2.48
N SER A 380 8.34 18.66 1.82
CA SER A 380 9.12 17.53 2.33
C SER A 380 10.63 17.71 2.16
N LYS A 381 11.38 17.06 3.06
CA LYS A 381 12.85 16.97 2.97
C LYS A 381 13.32 15.63 3.51
N TRP A 382 14.09 14.92 2.69
CA TRP A 382 14.69 13.63 3.05
C TRP A 382 16.19 13.75 3.29
N LEU A 383 16.69 12.95 4.24
CA LEU A 383 18.12 12.81 4.55
C LEU A 383 18.48 11.37 4.90
N LYS A 384 19.77 11.03 4.78
CA LYS A 384 20.37 9.85 5.41
C LYS A 384 20.62 10.18 6.88
N ALA A 385 20.01 9.43 7.80
CA ALA A 385 20.19 9.66 9.23
C ALA A 385 21.67 9.44 9.61
N PRO A 386 22.22 10.22 10.55
CA PRO A 386 23.57 10.01 11.05
C PRO A 386 23.76 8.59 11.58
N GLU A 387 24.95 8.01 11.37
CA GLU A 387 25.25 6.68 11.89
C GLU A 387 25.30 6.72 13.42
N GLN A 388 24.49 5.86 14.05
CA GLN A 388 24.44 5.70 15.50
C GLN A 388 25.18 4.43 15.94
N GLU A 389 25.97 4.54 17.00
CA GLU A 389 26.56 3.39 17.69
C GLU A 389 25.47 2.43 18.20
N ALA A 390 25.85 1.17 18.47
CA ALA A 390 24.89 0.17 18.97
C ALA A 390 24.34 0.47 20.35
N ILE A 391 25.08 1.23 21.15
CA ILE A 391 24.65 1.70 22.46
C ILE A 391 24.66 3.21 22.37
N HIS A 392 23.48 3.81 22.30
CA HIS A 392 23.31 5.26 22.27
C HIS A 392 22.29 5.71 23.31
N PRO A 393 22.39 6.95 23.84
CA PRO A 393 21.38 7.50 24.72
C PRO A 393 20.02 7.60 24.02
N TRP A 394 18.94 7.30 24.73
CA TRP A 394 17.59 7.52 24.25
C TRP A 394 17.23 9.02 24.34
N ALA A 395 17.70 9.79 23.36
CA ALA A 395 17.63 11.25 23.36
C ALA A 395 17.17 11.82 22.01
N PHE A 396 16.66 13.05 22.04
CA PHE A 396 16.35 13.85 20.86
C PHE A 396 17.59 14.62 20.39
N GLY A 397 17.66 14.95 19.10
CA GLY A 397 18.59 15.98 18.61
C GLY A 397 19.91 15.47 17.99
N ASP A 398 20.02 14.18 17.65
CA ASP A 398 21.14 13.69 16.82
C ASP A 398 21.19 14.38 15.44
N PHE A 399 20.03 14.80 14.96
CA PHE A 399 19.83 15.65 13.80
C PHE A 399 18.53 16.43 14.00
N SER A 400 18.29 17.41 13.13
CA SER A 400 17.06 18.21 13.19
C SER A 400 16.60 18.63 11.81
N PHE A 401 15.33 19.02 11.73
CA PHE A 401 14.77 19.73 10.60
C PHE A 401 14.29 21.09 11.06
N SER A 402 14.48 22.13 10.26
CA SER A 402 13.97 23.46 10.56
C SER A 402 13.21 24.03 9.38
N PHE A 403 12.18 24.81 9.67
CA PHE A 403 11.35 25.48 8.68
C PHE A 403 10.69 26.72 9.27
N SER A 404 10.21 27.60 8.39
CA SER A 404 9.55 28.84 8.78
C SER A 404 8.11 28.86 8.28
N ILE A 405 7.20 29.32 9.13
CA ILE A 405 5.80 29.55 8.79
C ILE A 405 5.61 31.06 8.67
N THR A 406 5.26 31.53 7.48
CA THR A 406 5.06 32.96 7.18
C THR A 406 3.64 33.46 7.47
N LYS A 407 2.71 32.53 7.71
CA LYS A 407 1.32 32.80 8.05
C LYS A 407 0.77 31.67 8.90
N ALA A 408 -0.02 31.99 9.92
CA ALA A 408 -0.64 31.00 10.79
C ALA A 408 -1.30 29.85 10.00
N ALA A 409 -0.99 28.61 10.38
CA ALA A 409 -1.41 27.38 9.73
C ALA A 409 -2.16 26.50 10.75
N PRO A 410 -3.47 26.73 10.96
CA PRO A 410 -4.27 25.94 11.89
C PRO A 410 -4.55 24.52 11.37
N GLY A 411 -4.37 23.54 12.24
CA GLY A 411 -4.45 22.11 11.93
C GLY A 411 -3.39 21.69 10.91
N ALA A 412 -2.18 22.22 11.01
CA ALA A 412 -1.05 21.72 10.26
C ALA A 412 -0.69 20.30 10.73
N ILE A 413 -0.12 19.51 9.83
CA ILE A 413 0.30 18.14 10.16
C ILE A 413 1.80 18.03 9.93
N ILE A 414 2.51 17.59 10.96
CA ILE A 414 3.93 17.25 10.89
C ILE A 414 4.03 15.74 10.84
N SER A 415 4.74 15.19 9.86
CA SER A 415 4.89 13.76 9.67
C SER A 415 6.35 13.41 9.44
N LEU A 416 6.90 12.50 10.26
CA LEU A 416 8.24 11.96 10.11
C LEU A 416 8.13 10.54 9.56
N ASN A 417 8.82 10.27 8.45
CA ASN A 417 8.63 9.07 7.64
C ASN A 417 9.96 8.35 7.43
N GLN A 418 9.92 7.02 7.41
CA GLN A 418 10.97 6.19 6.83
C GLN A 418 10.63 5.89 5.36
N LEU A 419 11.64 5.56 4.57
CA LEU A 419 11.37 4.98 3.24
C LEU A 419 10.61 3.66 3.39
N GLU A 420 9.66 3.43 2.49
CA GLU A 420 8.91 2.18 2.39
C GLU A 420 9.86 0.98 2.18
N LYS A 421 9.68 -0.10 2.95
CA LYS A 421 10.60 -1.26 2.99
C LYS A 421 10.00 -2.55 2.45
N ARG A 422 8.67 -2.67 2.36
CA ARG A 422 7.93 -3.87 1.92
C ARG A 422 8.34 -4.33 0.53
N TYR A 423 8.59 -3.40 -0.39
CA TYR A 423 9.12 -3.73 -1.72
C TYR A 423 10.50 -4.41 -1.63
N PHE A 424 11.28 -4.08 -0.59
CA PHE A 424 12.66 -4.50 -0.40
C PHE A 424 12.78 -5.66 0.59
N ASP A 425 11.70 -6.41 0.83
CA ASP A 425 11.71 -7.56 1.72
C ASP A 425 12.84 -8.54 1.34
N GLY A 426 13.71 -8.82 2.31
CA GLY A 426 14.92 -9.64 2.14
C GLY A 426 16.22 -8.88 1.84
N ILE A 427 16.19 -7.60 1.44
CA ILE A 427 17.41 -6.76 1.29
C ILE A 427 17.40 -5.50 2.15
N PHE A 428 16.38 -5.30 2.98
CA PHE A 428 16.34 -4.21 3.95
C PHE A 428 17.32 -4.46 5.11
N GLY A 429 17.72 -3.38 5.80
CA GLY A 429 18.75 -3.41 6.85
C GLY A 429 18.42 -4.34 8.02
N ARG A 430 19.42 -4.60 8.88
CA ARG A 430 19.34 -5.54 10.02
C ARG A 430 18.47 -5.04 11.18
N CYS A 431 18.01 -3.79 11.10
CA CYS A 431 17.28 -3.14 12.18
C CYS A 431 15.88 -2.73 11.73
N TRP A 432 14.92 -2.96 12.63
CA TRP A 432 13.68 -2.22 12.63
C TRP A 432 13.90 -0.94 13.42
N TRP A 433 13.34 0.17 12.94
CA TRP A 433 13.53 1.47 13.55
C TRP A 433 12.19 1.96 14.09
N SER A 434 12.20 2.45 15.32
CA SER A 434 11.11 3.23 15.90
C SER A 434 11.47 4.71 15.83
N LEU A 435 10.46 5.53 15.56
CA LEU A 435 10.58 6.97 15.39
C LEU A 435 9.69 7.66 16.40
N ASP A 436 10.16 8.78 16.92
CA ASP A 436 9.32 9.81 17.50
C ASP A 436 9.97 11.19 17.31
N PHE A 437 9.22 12.26 17.50
CA PHE A 437 9.79 13.60 17.42
C PHE A 437 9.10 14.58 18.37
N VAL A 438 9.83 15.64 18.70
CA VAL A 438 9.29 16.84 19.33
C VAL A 438 9.41 18.03 18.39
N LEU A 439 8.42 18.92 18.44
CA LEU A 439 8.38 20.17 17.70
C LEU A 439 8.57 21.34 18.68
N CYS A 440 9.51 22.22 18.37
CA CYS A 440 9.81 23.41 19.15
C CYS A 440 9.65 24.66 18.29
N LYS A 441 9.05 25.71 18.85
CA LYS A 441 9.07 27.07 18.27
C LYS A 441 10.35 27.76 18.71
N MET A 442 11.04 28.43 17.79
CA MET A 442 12.29 29.14 18.11
C MET A 442 12.05 30.24 19.13
N GLY A 443 12.87 30.26 20.18
CA GLY A 443 12.73 31.17 21.32
C GLY A 443 11.96 30.59 22.51
N GLU A 444 11.25 29.47 22.34
CA GLU A 444 10.59 28.76 23.42
C GLU A 444 11.52 27.71 24.07
N LYS A 445 11.33 27.46 25.37
CA LYS A 445 12.16 26.51 26.13
C LYS A 445 11.57 25.10 26.19
N THR A 446 10.33 24.94 25.78
CA THR A 446 9.58 23.68 25.86
C THR A 446 9.04 23.33 24.49
N PRO A 447 8.96 22.03 24.14
CA PRO A 447 8.25 21.62 22.94
C PRO A 447 6.80 22.08 22.98
N ILE A 448 6.29 22.53 21.84
CA ILE A 448 4.88 22.91 21.67
C ILE A 448 4.02 21.71 21.28
N ALA A 449 4.63 20.69 20.70
CA ALA A 449 3.95 19.47 20.27
C ALA A 449 4.94 18.30 20.17
N ALA A 450 4.42 17.09 20.15
CA ALA A 450 5.19 15.85 19.98
C ALA A 450 4.35 14.82 19.23
N SER A 451 5.02 13.94 18.49
CA SER A 451 4.35 12.75 17.97
C SER A 451 4.18 11.71 19.07
N LEU A 452 3.20 10.81 18.91
CA LEU A 452 3.25 9.55 19.63
C LEU A 452 4.42 8.71 19.09
N PRO A 453 5.12 7.95 19.95
CA PRO A 453 6.14 7.03 19.46
C PRO A 453 5.57 5.96 18.53
N ALA A 454 6.36 5.58 17.53
CA ALA A 454 6.01 4.46 16.65
C ALA A 454 5.99 3.15 17.46
N GLN A 455 4.80 2.76 17.94
CA GLN A 455 4.61 1.55 18.72
C GLN A 455 4.49 0.30 17.84
N LEU A 456 3.66 0.38 16.79
CA LEU A 456 3.22 -0.77 15.99
C LEU A 456 3.42 -0.56 14.48
N CYS A 457 2.89 0.53 13.94
CA CYS A 457 3.23 0.98 12.59
C CYS A 457 4.56 1.74 12.66
N HIS A 458 5.56 1.27 11.91
CA HIS A 458 6.91 1.82 11.97
C HIS A 458 7.21 2.79 10.84
N ARG A 459 6.34 2.91 9.83
CA ARG A 459 6.61 3.69 8.63
C ARG A 459 6.64 5.19 8.88
N SER A 460 5.67 5.70 9.64
CA SER A 460 5.50 7.12 9.87
C SER A 460 4.99 7.39 11.29
N VAL A 461 5.28 8.59 11.78
CA VAL A 461 4.66 9.18 12.99
C VAL A 461 4.23 10.58 12.66
N ILE A 462 3.09 11.02 13.23
CA ILE A 462 2.51 12.33 12.94
C ILE A 462 2.16 13.10 14.20
N CYS A 463 1.97 14.40 14.03
CA CYS A 463 1.38 15.30 15.01
C CYS A 463 0.51 16.34 14.29
N GLU A 464 -0.75 16.48 14.72
CA GLU A 464 -1.65 17.59 14.33
C GLU A 464 -1.43 18.76 15.29
N VAL A 465 -1.15 19.95 14.76
CA VAL A 465 -0.79 21.13 15.58
C VAL A 465 -1.20 22.44 14.88
N ASP A 466 -1.64 23.42 15.66
CA ASP A 466 -1.83 24.79 15.18
C ASP A 466 -0.49 25.52 15.21
N LEU A 467 -0.02 25.98 14.05
CA LEU A 467 1.24 26.73 13.95
C LEU A 467 0.95 28.22 13.78
N GLU A 468 1.57 29.04 14.61
CA GLU A 468 1.62 30.48 14.41
C GLU A 468 2.75 30.86 13.45
N GLU A 469 2.79 32.11 13.02
CA GLU A 469 3.96 32.65 12.30
C GLU A 469 5.22 32.52 13.17
N GLY A 470 6.31 32.07 12.55
CA GLY A 470 7.61 31.91 13.21
C GLY A 470 8.44 30.76 12.68
N ASP A 471 9.58 30.56 13.32
CA ASP A 471 10.54 29.51 12.98
C ASP A 471 10.37 28.31 13.90
N TYR A 472 10.46 27.11 13.32
CA TYR A 472 10.24 25.85 14.01
C TYR A 472 11.41 24.90 13.78
N VAL A 473 11.66 24.07 14.79
CA VAL A 473 12.64 22.98 14.72
C VAL A 473 11.98 21.69 15.19
N VAL A 474 12.11 20.65 14.38
CA VAL A 474 11.72 19.28 14.71
C VAL A 474 12.98 18.53 15.11
N PHE A 475 12.93 17.92 16.30
CA PHE A 475 13.98 17.04 16.81
C PHE A 475 13.47 15.60 16.80
N PRO A 476 13.87 14.79 15.82
CA PRO A 476 13.63 13.36 15.84
C PRO A 476 14.42 12.67 16.96
N ARG A 477 13.88 11.54 17.40
CA ARG A 477 14.55 10.53 18.19
C ARG A 477 14.31 9.18 17.52
N LEU A 478 15.39 8.42 17.44
CA LEU A 478 15.44 7.14 16.76
C LEU A 478 15.80 6.06 17.77
N ASP A 479 15.07 4.96 17.71
CA ASP A 479 15.42 3.73 18.40
C ASP A 479 15.46 2.57 17.41
N ARG A 480 16.21 1.52 17.71
CA ARG A 480 16.37 0.38 16.81
C ARG A 480 16.34 -0.95 17.54
N TYR A 481 15.63 -1.89 16.93
CA TYR A 481 15.56 -3.28 17.38
C TYR A 481 16.23 -4.17 16.34
N TYR A 482 17.12 -5.04 16.80
CA TYR A 482 17.74 -6.04 15.94
C TYR A 482 16.71 -7.06 15.51
N THR A 483 16.61 -7.25 14.21
CA THR A 483 15.87 -8.38 13.65
C THR A 483 16.57 -9.70 14.03
N LYS A 484 15.84 -10.81 14.01
CA LYS A 484 16.39 -12.15 14.30
C LYS A 484 17.38 -12.65 13.22
N TRP A 485 17.71 -11.83 12.22
CA TRP A 485 18.67 -12.17 11.18
C TRP A 485 20.08 -12.21 11.79
N ASN A 486 20.75 -13.36 11.73
CA ASN A 486 22.12 -13.50 12.19
C ASN A 486 23.07 -12.63 11.35
N SER A 487 24.24 -12.28 11.91
CA SER A 487 25.35 -11.73 11.12
C SER A 487 25.69 -12.71 9.99
N GLY A 488 25.61 -12.26 8.73
CA GLY A 488 25.80 -13.10 7.54
C GLY A 488 24.51 -13.57 6.86
N TYR A 489 23.33 -13.14 7.34
CA TYR A 489 22.03 -13.41 6.70
C TYR A 489 22.07 -13.15 5.19
N PHE A 490 22.61 -12.02 4.75
CA PHE A 490 22.61 -11.68 3.34
C PHE A 490 23.50 -12.64 2.55
N GLU A 491 24.70 -12.98 3.03
CA GLU A 491 25.58 -13.96 2.36
C GLU A 491 24.96 -15.35 2.25
N GLU A 492 24.23 -15.80 3.28
CA GLU A 492 23.58 -17.10 3.27
C GLU A 492 22.33 -17.13 2.38
N GLU A 493 21.53 -16.06 2.42
CA GLU A 493 20.22 -16.00 1.76
C GLU A 493 20.33 -15.55 0.31
N SER A 494 21.28 -14.66 -0.01
CA SER A 494 21.54 -14.22 -1.40
C SER A 494 21.86 -15.37 -2.34
N LYS A 495 22.40 -16.49 -1.83
CA LYS A 495 22.62 -17.72 -2.61
C LYS A 495 21.32 -18.36 -3.11
N LYS A 496 20.18 -18.07 -2.49
CA LYS A 496 18.85 -18.59 -2.82
C LYS A 496 18.02 -17.61 -3.66
N TRP A 497 18.53 -16.40 -3.86
CA TRP A 497 17.76 -15.33 -4.49
C TRP A 497 17.72 -15.45 -6.01
N ASP A 498 16.56 -15.14 -6.57
CA ASP A 498 16.43 -14.96 -8.00
C ASP A 498 17.12 -13.65 -8.44
N LEU A 499 18.09 -13.75 -9.35
CA LEU A 499 18.89 -12.61 -9.80
C LEU A 499 18.09 -11.58 -10.60
N ARG A 500 17.09 -12.03 -11.39
CA ARG A 500 16.21 -11.13 -12.16
C ARG A 500 15.34 -10.34 -11.20
N LYS A 501 14.83 -10.99 -10.15
CA LYS A 501 14.08 -10.33 -9.09
C LYS A 501 14.93 -9.35 -8.30
N LEU A 502 16.13 -9.76 -7.89
CA LEU A 502 17.08 -8.90 -7.17
C LEU A 502 17.40 -7.63 -7.96
N SER A 503 17.62 -7.74 -9.27
CA SER A 503 17.87 -6.59 -10.14
C SER A 503 16.71 -5.58 -10.12
N ARG A 504 15.46 -6.07 -10.20
CA ARG A 504 14.25 -5.23 -10.11
C ARG A 504 14.10 -4.58 -8.74
N LEU A 505 14.41 -5.31 -7.66
CA LEU A 505 14.41 -4.74 -6.31
C LEU A 505 15.44 -3.63 -6.13
N LEU A 506 16.66 -3.84 -6.63
CA LEU A 506 17.72 -2.85 -6.57
C LEU A 506 17.39 -1.60 -7.41
N THR A 507 16.74 -1.79 -8.56
CA THR A 507 16.22 -0.69 -9.40
C THR A 507 15.20 0.16 -8.63
N GLN A 508 14.23 -0.47 -7.99
CA GLN A 508 13.19 0.23 -7.22
C GLN A 508 13.74 0.85 -5.94
N ARG A 509 14.79 0.27 -5.35
CA ARG A 509 15.52 0.85 -4.21
C ARG A 509 16.29 2.09 -4.64
N ALA A 510 16.90 2.08 -5.81
CA ALA A 510 17.55 3.25 -6.39
C ALA A 510 16.54 4.38 -6.65
N HIS A 511 15.36 4.05 -7.19
CA HIS A 511 14.27 5.01 -7.35
C HIS A 511 13.74 5.54 -6.01
N SER A 512 13.61 4.69 -4.98
CA SER A 512 13.11 5.14 -3.67
C SER A 512 14.12 6.04 -2.96
N ARG A 513 15.42 5.87 -3.21
CA ARG A 513 16.48 6.70 -2.63
C ARG A 513 16.77 7.97 -3.43
N SER A 514 16.24 8.14 -4.64
CA SER A 514 16.49 9.34 -5.46
C SER A 514 15.85 10.61 -4.89
N VAL A 515 14.88 10.47 -3.97
CA VAL A 515 14.28 11.60 -3.23
C VAL A 515 15.24 12.20 -2.19
N VAL A 516 16.32 11.49 -1.86
CA VAL A 516 17.32 11.91 -0.88
C VAL A 516 18.38 12.77 -1.58
N SER A 517 18.83 13.86 -0.95
CA SER A 517 19.77 14.80 -1.57
C SER A 517 21.20 14.26 -1.80
N ASP A 518 21.58 13.14 -1.17
CA ASP A 518 22.87 12.44 -1.38
C ASP A 518 22.62 10.92 -1.48
N PRO A 519 22.12 10.43 -2.62
CA PRO A 519 21.87 9.01 -2.82
C PRO A 519 23.20 8.26 -2.98
N SER A 520 23.34 7.10 -2.32
CA SER A 520 24.53 6.25 -2.43
C SER A 520 24.94 5.99 -3.90
N SER A 521 26.17 6.37 -4.26
CA SER A 521 26.74 6.26 -5.62
C SER A 521 26.70 4.83 -6.21
N ARG A 522 26.62 3.80 -5.36
CA ARG A 522 26.55 2.39 -5.79
C ARG A 522 25.22 2.03 -6.46
N LEU A 523 24.15 2.76 -6.17
CA LEU A 523 22.82 2.52 -6.72
C LEU A 523 22.59 3.23 -8.06
N GLU A 524 23.44 4.17 -8.45
CA GLU A 524 23.35 4.89 -9.73
C GLU A 524 23.31 3.92 -10.92
N LYS A 525 24.08 2.83 -10.88
CA LYS A 525 24.10 1.81 -11.94
C LYS A 525 22.76 1.06 -12.13
N PHE A 526 21.87 1.14 -11.15
CA PHE A 526 20.54 0.53 -11.21
C PHE A 526 19.44 1.55 -11.54
N GLN A 527 19.78 2.83 -11.72
CA GLN A 527 18.82 3.79 -12.23
C GLN A 527 18.63 3.54 -13.73
N PRO A 528 17.40 3.23 -14.18
CA PRO A 528 17.13 3.02 -15.59
C PRO A 528 17.28 4.36 -16.32
N THR A 529 17.87 4.33 -17.51
CA THR A 529 17.85 5.50 -18.40
C THR A 529 16.54 5.46 -19.18
N ASP A 530 15.77 6.53 -19.13
CA ASP A 530 14.52 6.63 -19.88
C ASP A 530 14.76 6.43 -21.38
N LEU A 531 13.82 5.74 -22.04
CA LEU A 531 13.93 5.43 -23.45
C LEU A 531 14.04 6.70 -24.30
N ASP A 532 13.31 7.75 -23.95
CA ASP A 532 13.36 9.05 -24.63
C ASP A 532 14.75 9.69 -24.52
N VAL A 533 15.42 9.55 -23.38
CA VAL A 533 16.79 10.02 -23.19
C VAL A 533 17.76 9.20 -24.03
N LEU A 534 17.56 7.89 -24.13
CA LEU A 534 18.39 7.03 -24.99
C LEU A 534 18.18 7.35 -26.47
N ILE A 535 16.94 7.53 -26.90
CA ILE A 535 16.54 7.93 -28.25
C ILE A 535 17.17 9.28 -28.56
N GLN A 536 16.97 10.29 -27.72
CA GLN A 536 17.52 11.63 -27.92
C GLN A 536 19.05 11.60 -27.97
N ARG A 537 19.69 10.86 -27.06
CA ARG A 537 21.15 10.69 -27.07
C ARG A 537 21.64 10.07 -28.36
N ASP A 538 20.91 9.11 -28.92
CA ASP A 538 21.30 8.45 -30.16
C ASP A 538 20.97 9.30 -31.40
N ILE A 539 19.91 10.14 -31.35
CA ILE A 539 19.66 11.22 -32.32
C ILE A 539 20.82 12.22 -32.28
N ASP A 540 21.17 12.76 -31.11
CA ASP A 540 22.28 13.70 -30.93
C ASP A 540 23.61 13.12 -31.41
N LYS A 541 23.85 11.82 -31.17
CA LYS A 541 25.03 11.11 -31.68
C LYS A 541 24.98 10.93 -33.19
N ALA A 542 23.80 10.72 -33.78
CA ALA A 542 23.63 10.61 -35.23
C ALA A 542 23.87 11.97 -35.90
N GLU A 543 23.33 13.05 -35.34
CA GLU A 543 23.55 14.43 -35.78
C GLU A 543 25.03 14.82 -35.64
N LYS A 544 25.65 14.53 -34.50
CA LYS A 544 27.10 14.71 -34.32
C LYS A 544 27.91 13.82 -35.24
N LYS A 545 27.48 12.59 -35.54
CA LYS A 545 28.15 11.73 -36.54
C LYS A 545 28.01 12.28 -37.95
N ASP A 546 26.93 12.96 -38.30
CA ASP A 546 26.81 13.62 -39.61
C ASP A 546 27.66 14.90 -39.68
N GLU A 547 27.91 15.59 -38.56
CA GLU A 547 28.96 16.63 -38.44
C GLU A 547 30.39 16.04 -38.46
N THR A 548 30.60 14.87 -37.86
CA THR A 548 31.93 14.22 -37.75
C THR A 548 32.27 13.37 -38.97
N LYS A 549 31.30 12.97 -39.81
CA LYS A 549 31.53 12.35 -41.14
C LYS A 549 32.11 13.34 -42.16
N ALA A 550 32.23 14.63 -41.82
CA ALA A 550 33.06 15.59 -42.53
C ALA A 550 34.56 15.55 -42.11
N ASN A 551 34.94 14.74 -41.11
CA ASN A 551 36.34 14.53 -40.70
C ASN A 551 36.58 13.05 -40.41
N GLU A 552 37.21 12.40 -41.38
CA GLU A 552 37.42 10.95 -41.53
C GLU A 552 37.89 10.15 -40.31
N GLU A 553 37.42 8.90 -40.33
CA GLU A 553 38.15 7.64 -40.14
C GLU A 553 39.40 7.64 -39.25
N THR A 554 39.34 6.91 -38.13
CA THR A 554 39.96 5.56 -38.00
C THR A 554 39.97 5.08 -36.55
N SER A 555 39.91 3.74 -36.39
CA SER A 555 40.48 2.91 -35.30
C SER A 555 39.47 2.01 -34.58
N LYS A 556 39.68 0.69 -34.77
CA LYS A 556 39.09 -0.43 -34.03
C LYS A 556 40.04 -0.84 -32.91
N LYS A 557 39.50 -1.25 -31.74
CA LYS A 557 39.99 -2.39 -30.92
C LYS A 557 39.04 -2.68 -29.74
N THR A 558 38.42 -3.86 -29.74
CA THR A 558 38.65 -5.07 -28.90
C THR A 558 37.89 -5.06 -27.59
N GLY A 559 36.94 -6.00 -27.49
CA GLY A 559 36.17 -6.28 -26.27
C GLY A 559 36.92 -7.24 -25.35
N GLU A 560 36.77 -7.00 -24.06
CA GLU A 560 37.08 -7.95 -22.99
C GLU A 560 35.76 -8.50 -22.46
N SER A 561 35.67 -9.83 -22.37
CA SER A 561 34.58 -10.53 -21.69
C SER A 561 34.93 -10.61 -20.20
N GLU A 562 34.17 -9.90 -19.36
CA GLU A 562 34.27 -10.03 -17.92
C GLU A 562 33.49 -11.25 -17.41
N ASP A 563 34.18 -12.07 -16.63
CA ASP A 563 33.73 -13.26 -15.91
C ASP A 563 32.62 -12.92 -14.90
N SER A 564 31.42 -13.45 -15.13
CA SER A 564 30.18 -13.18 -14.39
C SER A 564 30.11 -13.80 -12.99
N SER A 565 31.14 -14.54 -12.57
CA SER A 565 31.13 -15.31 -11.32
C SER A 565 31.66 -14.56 -10.08
N LYS A 566 32.43 -13.46 -10.25
CA LYS A 566 33.03 -12.69 -9.13
C LYS A 566 32.25 -11.45 -8.69
N LYS A 567 31.19 -11.04 -9.39
CA LYS A 567 30.45 -9.77 -9.12
C LYS A 567 29.40 -9.84 -8.00
N LEU A 568 28.94 -11.03 -7.60
CA LEU A 568 27.85 -11.16 -6.61
C LEU A 568 28.23 -10.66 -5.21
N ASN A 569 29.47 -10.88 -4.74
CA ASN A 569 29.93 -10.36 -3.44
C ASN A 569 30.15 -8.84 -3.43
N ALA A 570 30.33 -8.19 -4.59
CA ALA A 570 30.47 -6.74 -4.71
C ALA A 570 29.11 -6.02 -4.87
N LEU A 571 28.03 -6.76 -5.12
CA LEU A 571 26.67 -6.25 -5.32
C LEU A 571 25.85 -6.20 -4.00
N SER A 572 26.27 -6.91 -2.95
CA SER A 572 25.50 -7.16 -1.74
C SER A 572 25.54 -6.07 -0.67
N GLY A 573 26.64 -5.32 -0.52
CA GLY A 573 26.70 -4.12 0.33
C GLY A 573 26.29 -4.31 1.80
N GLU A 574 26.40 -5.51 2.35
CA GLU A 574 25.80 -5.87 3.64
C GLU A 574 26.32 -5.00 4.80
N ASP A 575 27.58 -4.59 4.79
CA ASP A 575 28.18 -3.85 5.92
C ASP A 575 27.90 -2.34 5.94
N GLU A 576 27.71 -1.66 4.80
CA GLU A 576 27.46 -0.20 4.77
C GLU A 576 25.97 0.15 4.98
N ASP A 577 25.05 -0.71 4.52
CA ASP A 577 23.62 -0.42 4.51
C ASP A 577 22.84 -1.12 5.64
N ALA A 578 23.46 -2.04 6.39
CA ALA A 578 22.79 -2.80 7.46
C ALA A 578 22.13 -1.91 8.53
N PHE A 579 22.73 -0.76 8.81
CA PHE A 579 22.28 0.21 9.82
C PHE A 579 21.87 1.54 9.22
N THR A 580 21.80 1.65 7.90
CA THR A 580 21.43 2.91 7.26
C THR A 580 19.92 3.12 7.34
N LEU A 581 19.52 4.28 7.86
CA LEU A 581 18.14 4.75 7.86
C LEU A 581 18.03 6.04 7.03
N TYR A 582 16.97 6.13 6.23
CA TYR A 582 16.60 7.35 5.53
C TYR A 582 15.30 7.87 6.15
N VAL A 583 15.29 9.15 6.50
CA VAL A 583 14.18 9.80 7.21
C VAL A 583 13.75 11.04 6.43
N GLY A 584 12.45 11.21 6.28
CA GLY A 584 11.82 12.35 5.62
C GLY A 584 10.88 13.09 6.55
N LEU A 585 11.07 14.40 6.71
CA LEU A 585 10.05 15.26 7.31
C LEU A 585 9.09 15.73 6.23
N ARG A 586 7.80 15.64 6.51
CA ARG A 586 6.70 16.23 5.73
C ARG A 586 5.93 17.21 6.60
N VAL A 587 5.63 18.37 6.04
CA VAL A 587 4.82 19.42 6.67
C VAL A 587 3.63 19.70 5.75
N TYR A 588 2.42 19.50 6.27
CA TYR A 588 1.17 19.74 5.56
C TYR A 588 0.48 20.99 6.10
N THR A 589 0.18 21.93 5.21
CA THR A 589 -0.54 23.17 5.55
C THR A 589 -1.67 23.43 4.55
N LYS A 590 -2.62 24.31 4.92
CA LYS A 590 -3.79 24.69 4.11
C LYS A 590 -3.59 26.08 3.51
N GLY A 591 -3.78 26.23 2.19
CA GLY A 591 -3.94 27.54 1.54
C GLY A 591 -2.74 28.49 1.64
N GLY A 592 -1.50 27.97 1.55
CA GLY A 592 -0.25 28.73 1.58
C GLY A 592 0.66 28.45 0.38
N ASP A 593 1.98 28.60 0.56
CA ASP A 593 3.01 28.19 -0.40
C ASP A 593 3.79 26.98 0.15
N LYS A 594 4.57 26.30 -0.71
CA LYS A 594 5.53 25.28 -0.26
C LYS A 594 6.52 25.90 0.73
N ILE A 595 6.75 25.19 1.82
CA ILE A 595 7.67 25.56 2.88
C ILE A 595 9.04 24.98 2.56
N GLU A 596 10.08 25.79 2.64
CA GLU A 596 11.45 25.29 2.57
C GLU A 596 11.81 24.63 3.90
N ILE A 597 12.17 23.34 3.84
CA ILE A 597 12.61 22.56 4.99
C ILE A 597 14.11 22.33 4.88
N HIS A 598 14.83 22.76 5.90
CA HIS A 598 16.27 22.54 6.04
C HIS A 598 16.53 21.34 6.94
N ALA A 599 17.56 20.57 6.60
CA ALA A 599 18.02 19.43 7.37
C ALA A 599 19.40 19.72 7.94
N ASN A 600 19.60 19.46 9.24
CA ASN A 600 20.89 19.63 9.90
C ASN A 600 21.32 18.30 10.55
N THR A 601 22.42 17.74 10.03
CA THR A 601 23.02 16.47 10.48
C THR A 601 24.27 16.68 11.34
N SER A 602 24.65 17.93 11.61
CA SER A 602 25.73 18.21 12.56
C SER A 602 25.22 17.90 13.95
N LYS A 603 25.96 17.08 14.71
CA LYS A 603 25.64 16.78 16.11
C LYS A 603 25.50 18.11 16.84
N LEU A 604 24.29 18.45 17.27
CA LEU A 604 24.02 19.65 18.05
C LEU A 604 24.71 19.44 19.41
N VAL A 605 25.86 20.09 19.59
CA VAL A 605 26.69 20.01 20.81
C VAL A 605 26.01 20.74 21.96
#